data_AF-A0A3Q0JMW6-F1
#
_entry.id   AF-A0A3Q0JMW6-F1
#
_cell.length_a   1.000
_cell.length_b   1.000
_cell.length_c   1.000
_cell.angle_alpha   90.00
_cell.angle_beta   90.00
_cell.angle_gamma   90.00
#
_symmetry.space_group_name_H-M   'P 1'
#
loop_
_entity.id
_entity.type
_entity.pdbx_description
1 polymer ?
#
loop_
_entity_poly.entity_id
_entity_poly.type
_entity_poly.pdbx_seq_one_letter_code
_entity_poly.pdbx_strand_id
1 'polypeptide(L)'
;ERHCPKRVSCSQNSPCHTWCAVDPITNEETCGCNPGYILSSDNITCVDIDECALENDPPCSQNCDNTIGSFKCSCSKGFILRPDERTCKPVGVQPTLLFANRIDIRQVSLSNKKYTAIIRNLHNVLAVDYHYKKNLLVWSDIAMDVIRISFINGSKPR
;
A
#
# COMPACT_ATOMS: atom_id res chain seq x y z
N GLU A 1 32.24 -4.43 -21.85
CA GLU A 1 32.03 -3.61 -20.64
C GLU A 1 31.05 -2.49 -20.98
N ARG A 2 29.93 -2.35 -20.26
CA ARG A 2 28.99 -1.25 -20.48
C ARG A 2 29.56 0.00 -19.80
N HIS A 3 30.14 0.89 -20.59
CA HIS A 3 30.66 2.17 -20.11
C HIS A 3 29.47 3.08 -19.81
N CYS A 4 29.23 3.37 -18.53
CA CYS A 4 28.20 4.32 -18.12
C CYS A 4 28.83 5.73 -18.15
N PRO A 5 28.30 6.68 -18.96
CA PRO A 5 28.84 8.03 -19.00
C PRO A 5 28.72 8.68 -17.61
N LYS A 6 29.80 9.35 -17.16
CA LYS A 6 29.82 9.98 -15.84
C LYS A 6 28.92 11.22 -15.84
N ARG A 7 28.02 11.32 -14.86
CA ARG A 7 27.28 12.57 -14.60
C ARG A 7 28.27 13.65 -14.20
N VAL A 8 28.32 14.74 -14.97
CA VAL A 8 29.16 15.91 -14.68
C VAL A 8 28.28 17.15 -14.59
N SER A 9 28.72 18.13 -13.80
CA SER A 9 28.15 19.47 -13.87
C SER A 9 28.35 20.01 -15.28
N CYS A 10 27.28 20.50 -15.89
CA CYS A 10 27.31 21.02 -17.25
C CYS A 10 28.30 22.18 -17.40
N SER A 11 28.85 22.33 -18.60
CA SER A 11 29.66 23.50 -18.94
C SER A 11 28.82 24.78 -18.86
N GLN A 12 29.46 25.95 -18.65
CA GLN A 12 28.75 27.23 -18.49
C GLN A 12 27.85 27.62 -19.67
N ASN A 13 28.00 26.99 -20.83
CA ASN A 13 27.21 27.24 -22.05
C ASN A 13 26.33 26.06 -22.46
N SER A 14 26.16 25.04 -21.60
CA SER A 14 25.29 23.91 -21.94
C SER A 14 23.82 24.37 -21.93
N PRO A 15 23.01 23.91 -22.90
CA PRO A 15 21.58 24.20 -22.91
C PRO A 15 20.82 23.43 -21.81
N CYS A 16 21.39 22.36 -21.24
CA CYS A 16 20.71 21.46 -20.30
C CYS A 16 20.28 22.16 -19.00
N HIS A 17 19.07 21.87 -18.51
CA HIS A 17 18.54 22.47 -17.29
C HIS A 17 19.28 22.02 -16.02
N THR A 18 19.58 20.71 -15.87
CA THR A 18 20.12 20.17 -14.61
C THR A 18 21.55 19.62 -14.73
N TRP A 19 21.74 18.45 -15.37
CA TRP A 19 23.05 17.82 -15.49
C TRP A 19 23.27 17.24 -16.90
N CYS A 20 24.53 16.98 -17.24
CA CYS A 20 24.96 16.56 -18.57
C CYS A 20 25.80 15.28 -18.48
N ALA A 21 25.65 14.37 -19.44
CA ALA A 21 26.53 13.24 -19.66
C ALA A 21 27.09 13.32 -21.08
N VAL A 22 28.40 13.10 -21.20
CA VAL A 22 29.07 12.98 -22.50
C VAL A 22 29.50 11.54 -22.70
N ASP A 23 29.14 10.96 -23.85
CA ASP A 23 29.61 9.65 -24.24
C ASP A 23 31.12 9.70 -24.55
N PRO A 24 31.95 8.85 -23.90
CA PRO A 24 33.40 8.91 -24.07
C PRO A 24 33.91 8.45 -25.44
N ILE A 25 33.06 7.83 -26.26
CA ILE A 25 33.40 7.26 -27.57
C ILE A 25 32.83 8.13 -28.70
N THR A 26 31.54 8.50 -28.64
CA THR A 26 30.89 9.32 -29.67
C THR A 26 31.02 10.82 -29.43
N ASN A 27 31.41 11.21 -28.21
CA ASN A 27 31.45 12.61 -27.75
C ASN A 27 30.07 13.30 -27.84
N GLU A 28 28.99 12.52 -27.79
CA GLU A 28 27.61 12.99 -27.79
C GLU A 28 27.21 13.46 -26.38
N GLU A 29 26.64 14.67 -26.28
CA GLU A 29 26.12 15.23 -25.03
C GLU A 29 24.63 14.90 -24.87
N THR A 30 24.28 14.36 -23.72
CA THR A 30 22.91 14.07 -23.32
C THR A 30 22.59 14.83 -22.04
N CYS A 31 21.44 15.49 -22.00
CA CYS A 31 20.95 16.10 -20.77
C CYS A 31 20.33 15.04 -19.86
N GLY A 32 20.24 15.34 -18.58
CA GLY A 32 19.46 14.55 -17.64
C GLY A 32 18.94 15.38 -16.47
N CYS A 33 18.00 14.78 -15.74
CA CYS A 33 17.26 15.44 -14.68
C CYS A 33 17.59 14.88 -13.29
N ASN A 34 17.34 15.70 -12.27
CA ASN A 34 17.38 15.24 -10.88
C ASN A 34 16.25 14.23 -10.62
N PRO A 35 16.37 13.38 -9.58
CA PRO A 35 15.25 12.56 -9.13
C PRO A 35 13.99 13.42 -8.89
N GLY A 36 12.81 12.90 -9.28
CA GLY A 36 11.54 13.65 -9.25
C GLY A 36 11.25 14.45 -10.51
N TYR A 37 12.13 14.40 -11.52
CA TYR A 37 11.95 15.12 -12.79
C TYR A 37 12.23 14.23 -14.00
N ILE A 38 11.55 14.51 -15.09
CA ILE A 38 11.72 13.83 -16.39
C ILE A 38 12.07 14.87 -17.47
N LEU A 39 12.81 14.44 -18.49
CA LEU A 39 13.10 15.28 -19.65
C LEU A 39 11.81 15.55 -20.43
N SER A 40 11.59 16.82 -20.76
CA SER A 40 10.56 17.27 -21.68
C SER A 40 10.88 16.85 -23.12
N SER A 41 9.97 17.11 -24.04
CA SER A 41 10.09 16.78 -25.46
C SER A 41 11.26 17.49 -26.17
N ASP A 42 11.82 18.53 -25.56
CA ASP A 42 12.99 19.25 -26.06
C ASP A 42 14.33 18.57 -25.69
N ASN A 43 14.30 17.48 -24.92
CA ASN A 43 15.46 16.76 -24.39
C ASN A 43 16.42 17.64 -23.56
N ILE A 44 15.95 18.80 -23.07
CA ILE A 44 16.77 19.81 -22.40
C ILE A 44 16.15 20.21 -21.05
N THR A 45 14.85 20.44 -21.05
CA THR A 45 14.11 20.96 -19.90
C THR A 45 13.64 19.82 -19.02
N CYS A 46 13.90 19.94 -17.73
CA CYS A 46 13.35 19.03 -16.72
C CYS A 46 11.97 19.50 -16.25
N VAL A 47 10.97 18.65 -16.40
CA VAL A 47 9.62 18.85 -15.88
C VAL A 47 9.40 17.92 -14.70
N ASP A 48 8.62 18.40 -13.74
CA ASP A 48 8.23 17.65 -12.55
C ASP A 48 7.50 16.36 -12.94
N ILE A 49 7.82 15.25 -12.26
CA ILE A 49 7.07 14.01 -12.41
C ILE A 49 5.89 14.08 -11.44
N ASP A 50 4.67 14.06 -11.95
CA ASP A 50 3.51 13.84 -11.08
C ASP A 50 3.46 12.37 -10.65
N GLU A 51 4.09 12.05 -9.53
CA GLU A 51 4.10 10.68 -9.03
C GLU A 51 2.70 10.19 -8.61
N CYS A 52 1.77 11.11 -8.34
CA CYS A 52 0.39 10.78 -7.99
C CYS A 52 -0.46 10.37 -9.20
N ALA A 53 -0.04 10.76 -10.41
CA ALA A 53 -0.69 10.38 -11.67
C ALA A 53 -0.22 9.02 -12.22
N LEU A 54 0.72 8.35 -11.55
CA LEU A 54 1.23 7.03 -11.95
C LEU A 54 0.24 5.91 -11.59
N GLU A 55 -0.56 5.46 -12.54
CA GLU A 55 -1.63 4.46 -12.30
C GLU A 55 -1.13 3.09 -11.81
N ASN A 56 0.06 2.66 -12.23
CA ASN A 56 0.54 1.30 -11.99
C ASN A 56 1.25 1.11 -10.64
N ASP A 57 1.75 2.19 -10.03
CA ASP A 57 2.49 2.13 -8.75
C ASP A 57 2.39 3.48 -8.01
N PRO A 58 1.21 3.83 -7.48
CA PRO A 58 1.04 5.07 -6.75
C PRO A 58 1.92 5.06 -5.49
N PRO A 59 2.61 6.16 -5.18
CA PRO A 59 3.64 6.16 -4.15
C PRO A 59 3.07 6.10 -2.72
N CYS A 60 1.78 6.40 -2.55
CA CYS A 60 1.08 6.48 -1.28
C CYS A 60 0.02 5.39 -1.17
N SER A 61 -0.11 4.80 0.02
CA SER A 61 -1.17 3.79 0.29
C SER A 61 -2.59 4.35 0.30
N GLN A 62 -2.74 5.68 0.44
CA GLN A 62 -4.02 6.38 0.50
C GLN A 62 -3.94 7.67 -0.32
N ASN A 63 -3.81 8.82 0.32
CA ASN A 63 -3.84 10.11 -0.36
C ASN A 63 -2.43 10.51 -0.79
N CYS A 64 -2.32 11.08 -2.00
CA CYS A 64 -1.08 11.56 -2.59
C CYS A 64 -1.27 13.01 -3.04
N ASP A 65 -0.36 13.89 -2.62
CA ASP A 65 -0.29 15.28 -3.06
C ASP A 65 1.04 15.49 -3.79
N ASN A 66 0.98 15.79 -5.09
CA ASN A 66 2.18 16.05 -5.89
C ASN A 66 2.83 17.38 -5.47
N THR A 67 4.16 17.42 -5.43
CA THR A 67 4.95 18.60 -5.09
C THR A 67 6.12 18.77 -6.05
N ILE A 68 6.71 19.96 -6.13
CA ILE A 68 7.82 20.18 -7.07
C ILE A 68 9.04 19.33 -6.66
N GLY A 69 9.39 18.36 -7.50
CA GLY A 69 10.48 17.42 -7.36
C GLY A 69 10.21 16.24 -6.41
N SER A 70 8.97 16.07 -5.94
CA SER A 70 8.61 14.98 -5.01
C SER A 70 7.10 14.88 -4.79
N PHE A 71 6.67 14.07 -3.83
CA PHE A 71 5.27 13.98 -3.41
C PHE A 71 5.16 13.94 -1.90
N LYS A 72 3.94 14.15 -1.37
CA LYS A 72 3.61 13.94 0.03
C LYS A 72 2.43 13.01 0.16
N CYS A 73 2.53 12.05 1.09
CA CYS A 73 1.43 11.18 1.42
C CYS A 73 0.70 11.68 2.67
N SER A 74 -0.62 11.52 2.66
CA SER A 74 -1.47 11.77 3.82
C SER A 74 -2.47 10.63 4.04
N CYS A 75 -2.97 10.53 5.28
CA CYS A 75 -3.86 9.44 5.67
C CYS A 75 -5.28 9.95 5.92
N SER A 76 -6.26 9.16 5.48
CA SER A 76 -7.67 9.37 5.75
C SER A 76 -7.98 9.28 7.24
N LYS A 77 -9.12 9.84 7.66
CA LYS A 77 -9.57 9.84 9.05
C LYS A 77 -9.56 8.41 9.63
N GLY A 78 -8.95 8.25 10.80
CA GLY A 78 -8.83 6.95 11.47
C GLY A 78 -7.54 6.19 11.11
N PHE A 79 -6.64 6.80 10.34
CA PHE A 79 -5.32 6.27 10.01
C PHE A 79 -4.21 7.26 10.37
N ILE A 80 -3.01 6.74 10.62
CA ILE A 80 -1.78 7.51 10.88
C ILE A 80 -0.71 7.12 9.88
N LEU A 81 0.08 8.11 9.44
CA LEU A 81 1.20 7.90 8.54
C LEU A 81 2.32 7.17 9.28
N ARG A 82 2.88 6.14 8.65
CA ARG A 82 4.02 5.39 9.17
C ARG A 82 5.34 6.14 8.92
N PRO A 83 6.44 5.75 9.59
CA PRO A 83 7.76 6.36 9.39
C PRO A 83 8.36 6.18 7.98
N ASP A 84 7.75 5.34 7.15
CA ASP A 84 8.12 5.22 5.73
C ASP A 84 7.53 6.34 4.87
N GLU A 85 6.75 7.24 5.47
CA GLU A 85 6.08 8.40 4.86
C GLU A 85 5.15 8.05 3.69
N ARG A 86 4.77 6.78 3.55
CA ARG A 86 3.96 6.27 2.43
C ARG A 86 2.76 5.44 2.88
N THR A 87 2.93 4.69 3.97
CA THR A 87 1.95 3.70 4.41
C THR A 87 1.08 4.23 5.54
N CYS A 88 -0.22 4.05 5.43
CA CYS A 88 -1.18 4.42 6.47
C CYS A 88 -1.54 3.22 7.35
N LYS A 89 -1.43 3.39 8.67
CA LYS A 89 -1.81 2.39 9.67
C LYS A 89 -3.11 2.81 10.38
N PRO A 90 -4.11 1.92 10.54
CA PRO A 90 -5.32 2.25 11.29
C PRO A 90 -5.01 2.59 12.75
N VAL A 91 -5.72 3.58 13.28
CA VAL A 91 -5.67 4.02 14.68
C VAL A 91 -6.66 3.19 15.49
N GLY A 92 -6.23 2.70 16.66
CA GLY A 92 -7.09 1.99 17.60
C GLY A 92 -6.93 0.48 17.55
N VAL A 93 -8.02 -0.23 17.23
CA VAL A 93 -8.12 -1.69 17.43
C VAL A 93 -7.23 -2.46 16.47
N GLN A 94 -6.52 -3.45 17.00
CA GLN A 94 -5.66 -4.31 16.20
C GLN A 94 -6.51 -5.17 15.24
N PRO A 95 -6.17 -5.18 13.94
CA PRO A 95 -6.90 -5.99 12.99
C PRO A 95 -6.73 -7.47 13.30
N THR A 96 -7.83 -8.19 13.18
CA THR A 96 -7.92 -9.63 13.42
C THR A 96 -8.51 -10.28 12.17
N LEU A 97 -7.84 -11.30 11.65
CA LEU A 97 -8.39 -12.11 10.58
C LEU A 97 -9.36 -13.12 11.18
N LEU A 98 -10.60 -13.14 10.70
CA LEU A 98 -11.65 -14.08 11.10
C LEU A 98 -11.98 -14.99 9.92
N PHE A 99 -12.01 -16.29 10.13
CA PHE A 99 -12.26 -17.26 9.05
C PHE A 99 -12.90 -18.54 9.56
N ALA A 100 -13.69 -19.17 8.68
CA ALA A 100 -14.24 -20.50 8.89
C ALA A 100 -13.17 -21.55 8.59
N ASN A 101 -13.12 -22.60 9.40
CA ASN A 101 -12.23 -23.74 9.24
C ASN A 101 -13.03 -25.04 9.42
N ARG A 102 -14.12 -25.16 8.63
CA ARG A 102 -15.05 -26.29 8.53
C ARG A 102 -15.79 -26.63 9.83
N ILE A 103 -15.10 -27.13 10.85
CA ILE A 103 -15.67 -27.57 12.13
C ILE A 103 -15.49 -26.56 13.28
N ASP A 104 -14.74 -25.48 13.03
CA ASP A 104 -14.55 -24.37 13.95
C ASP A 104 -14.43 -23.03 13.21
N ILE A 105 -14.62 -21.94 13.94
CA ILE A 105 -14.35 -20.58 13.47
C ILE A 105 -13.15 -20.06 14.26
N ARG A 106 -12.18 -19.47 13.55
CA ARG A 106 -10.90 -19.08 14.10
C ARG A 106 -10.62 -17.61 13.85
N GLN A 107 -9.80 -17.05 14.74
CA GLN A 107 -9.31 -15.69 14.62
C GLN A 107 -7.78 -15.65 14.78
N VAL A 108 -7.13 -14.78 14.01
CA VAL A 108 -5.69 -14.49 14.10
C VAL A 108 -5.48 -13.00 14.34
N SER A 109 -4.88 -12.64 15.47
CA SER A 109 -4.43 -11.26 15.65
C SER A 109 -3.21 -10.99 14.77
N LEU A 110 -3.28 -9.95 13.94
CA LEU A 110 -2.18 -9.60 13.05
C LEU A 110 -1.00 -8.93 13.77
N SER A 111 -1.17 -8.55 15.05
CA SER A 111 -0.14 -7.84 15.81
C SER A 111 0.76 -8.79 16.59
N ASN A 112 0.18 -9.75 17.31
CA ASN A 112 0.94 -10.72 18.13
C ASN A 112 0.92 -12.14 17.53
N LYS A 113 0.34 -12.30 16.33
CA LYS A 113 0.19 -13.60 15.64
C LYS A 113 -0.55 -14.65 16.48
N LYS A 114 -1.36 -14.21 17.47
CA LYS A 114 -2.11 -15.11 18.33
C LYS A 114 -3.24 -15.74 17.53
N TYR A 115 -3.20 -17.07 17.46
CA TYR A 115 -4.16 -17.89 16.74
C TYR A 115 -5.12 -18.57 17.73
N THR A 116 -6.43 -18.39 17.55
CA THR A 116 -7.43 -18.95 18.48
C THR A 116 -8.68 -19.46 17.77
N ALA A 117 -9.19 -20.62 18.17
CA ALA A 117 -10.52 -21.08 17.78
C ALA A 117 -11.56 -20.53 18.77
N ILE A 118 -12.48 -19.73 18.26
CA ILE A 118 -13.46 -18.96 19.06
C ILE A 118 -14.81 -19.66 19.16
N ILE A 119 -15.22 -20.38 18.11
CA ILE A 119 -16.41 -21.23 18.11
C ILE A 119 -15.98 -22.60 17.65
N ARG A 120 -16.35 -23.63 18.40
CA ARG A 120 -15.93 -25.03 18.19
C ARG A 120 -17.14 -25.94 18.05
N ASN A 121 -16.91 -27.19 17.67
CA ASN A 121 -17.93 -28.24 17.58
C ASN A 121 -19.05 -27.86 16.58
N LEU A 122 -18.66 -27.30 15.44
CA LEU A 122 -19.55 -27.01 14.32
C LEU A 122 -19.51 -28.17 13.31
N HIS A 123 -20.46 -28.21 12.37
CA HIS A 123 -20.57 -29.34 11.45
C HIS A 123 -19.84 -29.07 10.13
N ASN A 124 -20.31 -28.09 9.34
CA ASN A 124 -19.65 -27.71 8.10
C ASN A 124 -19.90 -26.23 7.79
N VAL A 125 -19.05 -25.38 8.36
CA VAL A 125 -19.10 -23.93 8.17
C VAL A 125 -18.30 -23.52 6.96
N LEU A 126 -18.94 -22.76 6.06
CA LEU A 126 -18.30 -22.25 4.83
C LEU A 126 -18.16 -20.73 4.82
N ALA A 127 -19.18 -19.99 5.26
CA ALA A 127 -19.15 -18.53 5.26
C ALA A 127 -19.26 -17.98 6.67
N VAL A 128 -18.55 -16.89 6.93
CA VAL A 128 -18.56 -16.15 8.19
C VAL A 128 -18.57 -14.65 7.91
N ASP A 129 -19.33 -13.90 8.68
CA ASP A 129 -19.38 -12.44 8.65
C ASP A 129 -19.49 -11.87 10.08
N TYR A 130 -19.13 -10.59 10.26
CA TYR A 130 -19.06 -9.95 11.56
C TYR A 130 -19.65 -8.54 11.56
N HIS A 131 -20.67 -8.33 12.38
CA HIS A 131 -21.30 -7.03 12.57
C HIS A 131 -20.60 -6.25 13.72
N TYR A 132 -19.61 -5.43 13.38
CA TYR A 132 -18.76 -4.75 14.36
C TYR A 132 -19.51 -3.89 15.39
N LYS A 133 -20.53 -3.10 14.99
CA LYS A 133 -21.26 -2.23 15.95
C LYS A 133 -22.06 -3.01 17.01
N LYS A 134 -22.50 -4.23 16.67
CA LYS A 134 -23.31 -5.09 17.55
C LYS A 134 -22.51 -6.22 18.17
N ASN A 135 -21.24 -6.37 17.77
CA ASN A 135 -20.36 -7.47 18.16
C ASN A 135 -20.96 -8.87 17.86
N LEU A 136 -21.62 -9.02 16.71
CA LEU A 136 -22.28 -10.27 16.32
C LEU A 136 -21.50 -10.99 15.23
N LEU A 137 -21.21 -12.26 15.47
CA LEU A 137 -20.65 -13.21 14.53
C LEU A 137 -21.81 -13.98 13.88
N VAL A 138 -21.82 -14.03 12.55
CA VAL A 138 -22.82 -14.75 11.76
C VAL A 138 -22.10 -15.77 10.89
N TRP A 139 -22.63 -16.98 10.79
CA TRP A 139 -22.06 -18.01 9.91
C TRP A 139 -23.10 -18.95 9.33
N SER A 140 -22.79 -19.52 8.17
CA SER A 140 -23.60 -20.56 7.53
C SER A 140 -23.04 -21.94 7.84
N ASP A 141 -23.87 -22.80 8.45
CA ASP A 141 -23.54 -24.21 8.66
C ASP A 141 -24.35 -25.05 7.66
N ILE A 142 -23.69 -25.47 6.58
CA ILE A 142 -24.36 -26.12 5.45
C ILE A 142 -24.72 -27.58 5.72
N ALA A 143 -24.10 -28.24 6.71
CA ALA A 143 -24.51 -29.60 7.08
C ALA A 143 -25.86 -29.59 7.81
N MET A 144 -26.18 -28.46 8.44
CA MET A 144 -27.36 -28.26 9.25
C MET A 144 -28.43 -27.42 8.55
N ASP A 145 -28.12 -26.89 7.36
CA ASP A 145 -28.98 -25.97 6.59
C ASP A 145 -29.48 -24.78 7.41
N VAL A 146 -28.59 -24.14 8.18
CA VAL A 146 -28.93 -22.99 9.03
C VAL A 146 -27.90 -21.87 8.98
N ILE A 147 -28.39 -20.65 9.20
CA ILE A 147 -27.56 -19.49 9.56
C ILE A 147 -27.60 -19.35 11.08
N ARG A 148 -26.43 -19.26 11.71
CA ARG A 148 -26.30 -19.08 13.15
C ARG A 148 -25.73 -17.71 13.47
N ILE A 149 -26.04 -17.23 14.67
CA ILE A 149 -25.56 -15.97 15.20
C ILE A 149 -25.13 -16.14 16.65
N SER A 150 -24.00 -15.55 17.02
CA SER A 150 -23.52 -15.48 18.41
C SER A 150 -22.67 -14.24 18.62
N PHE A 151 -22.36 -13.91 19.86
CA PHE A 151 -21.21 -13.07 20.17
C PHE A 151 -19.90 -13.84 19.93
N ILE A 152 -18.77 -13.13 19.83
CA ILE A 152 -17.46 -13.76 19.58
C ILE A 152 -16.99 -14.70 20.70
N ASN A 153 -17.55 -14.54 21.90
CA ASN A 153 -17.33 -15.42 23.06
C ASN A 153 -18.25 -16.67 23.03
N GLY A 154 -19.08 -16.82 22.00
CA GLY A 154 -20.02 -17.94 21.84
C GLY A 154 -21.38 -17.77 22.51
N SER A 155 -21.63 -16.69 23.27
CA SER A 155 -22.95 -16.47 23.88
C SER A 155 -23.99 -16.12 22.80
N LYS A 156 -25.25 -16.53 23.01
CA LYS A 156 -26.33 -16.23 22.08
C LYS A 156 -26.85 -14.80 22.31
N PRO A 157 -27.12 -14.00 21.26
CA PRO A 157 -27.92 -12.80 21.40
C PRO A 157 -29.32 -13.16 21.91
N ARG A 158 -29.88 -12.30 22.77
CA ARG A 158 -31.29 -12.39 23.18
C ARG A 158 -32.22 -12.08 22.02
#